data_AF-A0A176S3F2-F1
#
_entry.id   AF-A0A176S3F2-F1
#
_cell.length_a   1.000
_cell.length_b   1.000
_cell.length_c   1.000
_cell.angle_alpha   90.00
_cell.angle_beta   90.00
_cell.angle_gamma   90.00
#
_symmetry.space_group_name_H-M   'P 1'
#
loop_
_entity.id
_entity.type
_entity.pdbx_description
1 polymer ?
#
loop_
_entity_poly.entity_id
_entity_poly.type
_entity_poly.pdbx_seq_one_letter_code
_entity_poly.pdbx_strand_id
1 'polypeptide(L)'
;MARNEIISGTNLSLHFESAHLIGSGRNININRVPVVDTTTGETTFFDVVFRFSLKEGELVFDKTSSLTLSPPLSAALLIPGVYKDQAGRFYTLSEPSLLSESRSLYSLIGDRGFSAQIVTGEPTGHPDIGQREIVTSLSASYIYGLITDQQVGGNLDGRGEFFWHENQLIGLRQTSDTLSITLFSKESDDFSTPQEGAVLHRVEEE
;
A
#
# COMPACT_ATOMS: atom_id res chain seq x y z
N MET A 1 9.18 24.63 11.45
CA MET A 1 10.25 23.65 11.23
C MET A 1 10.30 22.79 12.48
N ALA A 2 9.91 21.51 12.39
CA ALA A 2 10.04 20.58 13.51
C ALA A 2 11.53 20.29 13.77
N ARG A 3 11.91 20.21 15.05
CA ARG A 3 13.29 20.01 15.49
C ARG A 3 13.53 18.51 15.67
N ASN A 4 14.54 17.96 15.01
CA ASN A 4 14.91 16.55 15.16
C ASN A 4 15.17 16.23 16.64
N GLU A 5 14.43 15.27 17.18
CA GLU A 5 14.68 14.75 18.52
C GLU A 5 15.62 13.56 18.41
N ILE A 6 16.87 13.75 18.86
CA ILE A 6 17.86 12.68 18.94
C ILE A 6 17.54 11.85 20.19
N ILE A 7 17.44 10.53 20.03
CA ILE A 7 17.25 9.65 21.17
C ILE A 7 18.49 9.75 22.05
N SER A 8 18.27 10.13 23.31
CA SER A 8 19.32 10.29 24.30
C SER A 8 20.23 9.06 24.39
N GLY A 9 21.54 9.26 24.21
CA GLY A 9 22.54 8.19 24.25
C GLY A 9 22.78 7.47 22.92
N THR A 10 22.19 7.92 21.82
CA THR A 10 22.40 7.36 20.48
C THR A 10 22.63 8.46 19.43
N ASN A 11 22.98 8.05 18.21
CA ASN A 11 23.01 8.93 17.03
C ASN A 11 21.75 8.77 16.17
N LEU A 12 20.64 8.30 16.75
CA LEU A 12 19.41 8.01 16.01
C LEU A 12 18.38 9.11 16.25
N SER A 13 17.75 9.56 15.17
CA SER A 13 16.63 10.51 15.15
C SER A 13 15.36 9.81 14.67
N LEU A 14 14.25 9.94 15.40
CA LEU A 14 12.94 9.42 15.00
C LEU A 14 12.07 10.54 14.45
N HIS A 15 11.32 10.24 13.38
CA HIS A 15 10.32 11.17 12.85
C HIS A 15 8.96 10.49 12.74
N PHE A 16 7.98 10.95 13.53
CA PHE A 16 6.62 10.42 13.49
C PHE A 16 5.67 11.19 12.55
N GLU A 17 6.08 12.36 12.04
CA GLU A 17 5.23 13.24 11.21
C GLU A 17 4.70 12.59 9.92
N SER A 18 5.32 11.51 9.45
CA SER A 18 4.94 10.81 8.21
C SER A 18 4.40 9.39 8.42
N ALA A 19 4.19 8.94 9.67
CA ALA A 19 3.90 7.54 9.93
C ALA A 19 2.39 7.25 9.98
N HIS A 20 1.96 6.12 9.40
CA HIS A 20 0.56 5.69 9.43
C HIS A 20 0.27 4.98 10.76
N LEU A 21 -0.70 5.52 11.50
CA LEU A 21 -1.04 5.16 12.87
C LEU A 21 -2.39 4.42 12.91
N ILE A 22 -2.39 3.14 13.28
CA ILE A 22 -3.59 2.30 13.37
C ILE A 22 -3.73 1.77 14.80
N GLY A 23 -4.79 2.20 15.49
CA GLY A 23 -5.15 1.70 16.82
C GLY A 23 -6.04 0.45 16.75
N SER A 24 -5.75 -0.56 17.56
CA SER A 24 -6.62 -1.73 17.75
C SER A 24 -6.51 -2.28 19.17
N GLY A 25 -7.61 -2.24 19.92
CA GLY A 25 -7.66 -2.64 21.32
C GLY A 25 -6.69 -1.82 22.20
N ARG A 26 -5.71 -2.49 22.82
CA ARG A 26 -4.64 -1.87 23.64
C ARG A 26 -3.33 -1.67 22.88
N ASN A 27 -3.38 -1.76 21.56
CA ASN A 27 -2.20 -1.65 20.71
C ASN A 27 -2.32 -0.45 19.77
N ILE A 28 -1.19 0.20 19.55
CA ILE A 28 -0.99 1.22 18.54
C ILE A 28 0.06 0.68 17.58
N ASN A 29 -0.31 0.48 16.32
CA ASN A 29 0.59 0.07 15.27
C ASN A 29 1.01 1.32 14.49
N ILE A 30 2.31 1.53 14.35
CA ILE A 30 2.90 2.63 13.60
C ILE A 30 3.78 2.01 12.53
N ASN A 31 3.35 2.15 11.28
CA ASN A 31 4.08 1.55 10.17
C ASN A 31 5.10 2.55 9.61
N ARG A 32 6.27 2.04 9.24
CA ARG A 32 7.35 2.77 8.56
C ARG A 32 7.82 4.03 9.28
N VAL A 33 8.11 3.92 10.57
CA VAL A 33 8.80 4.97 11.33
C VAL A 33 10.21 5.16 10.75
N PRO A 34 10.52 6.32 10.13
CA PRO A 34 11.88 6.63 9.72
C PRO A 34 12.78 6.84 10.94
N VAL A 35 13.88 6.11 10.96
CA VAL A 35 14.99 6.25 11.90
C VAL A 35 16.22 6.66 11.11
N VAL A 36 16.70 7.88 11.36
CA VAL A 36 17.86 8.45 10.67
C VAL A 36 19.08 8.31 11.56
N ASP A 37 20.15 7.70 11.05
CA ASP A 37 21.47 7.76 11.69
C ASP A 37 22.08 9.13 11.37
N THR A 38 22.26 9.98 12.37
CA THR A 38 22.76 11.34 12.20
C THR A 38 24.26 11.41 11.88
N THR A 39 24.98 10.28 12.00
CA THR A 39 26.39 10.15 11.65
C THR A 39 26.57 9.88 10.17
N THR A 40 25.76 8.97 9.61
CA THR A 40 25.85 8.53 8.21
C THR A 40 24.84 9.20 7.28
N GLY A 41 23.75 9.74 7.85
CA GLY A 41 22.61 10.25 7.10
C GLY A 41 21.68 9.16 6.56
N GLU A 42 21.96 7.89 6.84
CA GLU A 42 21.16 6.76 6.36
C GLU A 42 19.82 6.69 7.10
N THR A 43 18.74 6.42 6.36
CA THR A 43 17.39 6.26 6.91
C THR A 43 16.96 4.81 6.82
N THR A 44 16.64 4.21 7.97
CA THR A 44 16.03 2.88 8.08
C THR A 44 14.58 3.03 8.52
N PHE A 45 13.68 2.24 7.95
CA PHE A 45 12.25 2.26 8.30
C PHE A 45 11.91 1.08 9.20
N PHE A 46 11.08 1.31 10.22
CA PHE A 46 10.63 0.29 11.14
C PHE A 46 9.11 0.27 11.29
N ASP A 47 8.54 -0.93 11.39
CA ASP A 47 7.17 -1.11 11.84
C ASP A 47 7.18 -1.35 13.35
N VAL A 48 6.40 -0.56 14.07
CA VAL A 48 6.45 -0.47 15.52
C VAL A 48 5.07 -0.73 16.09
N VAL A 49 4.97 -1.66 17.03
CA VAL A 49 3.74 -1.84 17.80
C VAL A 49 4.01 -1.43 19.23
N PHE A 50 3.17 -0.54 19.74
CA PHE A 50 3.17 -0.12 21.13
C PHE A 50 1.96 -0.70 21.82
N ARG A 51 2.18 -1.35 22.97
CA ARG A 51 1.09 -1.69 23.87
C ARG A 51 0.98 -0.63 24.94
N PHE A 52 -0.23 -0.13 25.16
CA PHE A 52 -0.50 0.82 26.22
C PHE A 52 -1.39 0.21 27.32
N SER A 53 -1.20 0.71 28.53
CA SER A 53 -2.10 0.51 29.66
C SER A 53 -2.56 1.86 30.17
N LEU A 54 -3.72 1.88 30.82
CA LEU A 54 -4.18 3.06 31.54
C LEU A 54 -3.79 2.88 33.01
N LYS A 55 -2.94 3.74 33.55
CA LYS A 55 -2.54 3.75 34.96
C LYS A 55 -2.78 5.14 35.52
N GLU A 56 -3.58 5.22 36.56
CA GLU A 56 -3.86 6.49 37.28
C GLU A 56 -4.37 7.62 36.37
N GLY A 57 -5.07 7.29 35.28
CA GLY A 57 -5.59 8.25 34.30
C GLY A 57 -4.60 8.63 33.20
N GLU A 58 -3.37 8.12 33.25
CA GLU A 58 -2.34 8.33 32.23
C GLU A 58 -2.28 7.13 31.28
N LEU A 59 -2.08 7.43 29.99
CA LEU A 59 -1.78 6.42 28.99
C LEU A 59 -0.29 6.10 29.07
N VAL A 60 0.03 4.90 29.55
CA VAL A 60 1.39 4.44 29.77
C VAL A 60 1.75 3.40 28.72
N PHE A 61 2.81 3.64 27.97
CA PHE A 61 3.37 2.64 27.05
C PHE A 61 4.17 1.61 27.84
N ASP A 62 3.65 0.37 27.90
CA ASP A 62 4.21 -0.68 28.76
C ASP A 62 5.56 -1.20 28.25
N LYS A 63 5.77 -1.16 26.93
CA LYS A 63 6.99 -1.44 26.15
C LYS A 63 6.62 -1.47 24.65
N THR A 64 7.61 -1.26 23.77
CA THR A 64 7.49 -1.64 22.36
C THR A 64 7.22 -3.14 22.30
N SER A 65 6.03 -3.56 21.87
CA SER A 65 5.66 -4.97 21.81
C SER A 65 6.36 -5.67 20.65
N SER A 66 6.70 -4.93 19.60
CA SER A 66 7.53 -5.40 18.49
C SER A 66 8.19 -4.22 17.76
N LEU A 67 9.43 -4.43 17.33
CA LEU A 67 10.17 -3.56 16.42
C LEU A 67 10.71 -4.44 15.29
N THR A 68 10.23 -4.23 14.08
CA THR A 68 10.68 -4.99 12.90
C THR A 68 11.14 -4.03 11.82
N LEU A 69 12.20 -4.37 11.10
CA LEU A 69 12.57 -3.64 9.88
C LEU A 69 11.35 -3.64 8.96
N SER A 70 10.91 -2.45 8.55
CA SER A 70 9.89 -2.37 7.53
C SER A 70 10.46 -3.03 6.28
N PRO A 71 9.66 -3.83 5.56
CA PRO A 71 10.08 -4.31 4.26
C PRO A 71 10.51 -3.12 3.37
N PRO A 72 11.40 -3.34 2.39
CA PRO A 72 11.72 -2.34 1.38
C PRO A 72 10.44 -1.70 0.83
N LEU A 73 10.51 -0.49 0.27
CA LEU A 73 9.39 0.11 -0.47
C LEU A 73 9.04 -0.73 -1.72
N SER A 74 8.44 -1.90 -1.52
CA SER A 74 7.19 -2.26 -2.15
C SER A 74 6.24 -1.07 -1.94
N ALA A 75 5.61 -0.54 -3.00
CA ALA A 75 4.92 0.76 -3.03
C ALA A 75 4.24 1.19 -1.70
N ALA A 76 4.27 2.48 -1.39
CA ALA A 76 3.65 3.09 -0.21
C ALA A 76 2.31 2.42 0.15
N LEU A 77 2.11 2.13 1.44
CA LEU A 77 0.88 1.55 2.00
C LEU A 77 -0.33 2.15 1.31
N LEU A 78 -1.13 1.30 0.65
CA LEU A 78 -2.37 1.72 0.05
C LEU A 78 -3.26 2.31 1.14
N ILE A 79 -3.91 3.44 0.86
CA ILE A 79 -4.76 4.13 1.82
C ILE A 79 -6.21 3.75 1.50
N PRO A 80 -6.90 2.96 2.35
CA PRO A 80 -8.30 2.63 2.12
C PRO A 80 -9.21 3.87 2.00
N GLY A 81 -10.30 3.70 1.26
CA GLY A 81 -11.31 4.74 1.08
C GLY A 81 -11.83 4.83 -0.34
N VAL A 82 -12.55 5.91 -0.60
CA VAL A 82 -13.16 6.18 -1.91
C VAL A 82 -12.25 7.07 -2.74
N TYR A 83 -12.10 6.69 -3.99
CA TYR A 83 -11.33 7.39 -5.00
C TYR A 83 -12.20 7.68 -6.21
N LYS A 84 -11.80 8.68 -6.98
CA LYS A 84 -12.50 9.15 -8.18
C LYS A 84 -11.51 9.39 -9.30
N ASP A 85 -11.83 8.92 -10.50
CA ASP A 85 -11.01 9.20 -11.68
C ASP A 85 -11.39 10.53 -12.37
N GLN A 86 -10.70 10.83 -13.47
CA GLN A 86 -10.96 12.04 -14.28
C GLN A 86 -12.32 12.03 -14.99
N ALA A 87 -12.90 10.85 -15.24
CA ALA A 87 -14.23 10.69 -15.83
C ALA A 87 -15.35 10.80 -14.78
N GLY A 88 -14.98 10.88 -13.50
CA GLY A 88 -15.87 11.00 -12.37
C GLY A 88 -16.45 9.68 -11.87
N ARG A 89 -15.87 8.54 -12.25
CA ARG A 89 -16.23 7.21 -11.74
C ARG A 89 -15.59 6.98 -10.38
N PHE A 90 -16.29 6.26 -9.53
CA PHE A 90 -15.86 5.98 -8.16
C PHE A 90 -15.26 4.58 -8.02
N TYR A 91 -14.24 4.50 -7.19
CA TYR A 91 -13.53 3.27 -6.84
C TYR A 91 -13.34 3.21 -5.34
N THR A 92 -13.75 2.12 -4.72
CA THR A 92 -13.57 1.89 -3.29
C THR A 92 -12.43 0.91 -3.10
N LEU A 93 -11.37 1.37 -2.41
CA LEU A 93 -10.30 0.51 -1.93
C LEU A 93 -10.65 0.07 -0.51
N SER A 94 -10.76 -1.25 -0.32
CA SER A 94 -11.15 -1.84 0.97
C SER A 94 -10.09 -1.63 2.05
N GLU A 95 -10.50 -1.80 3.31
CA GLU A 95 -9.56 -2.06 4.40
C GLU A 95 -8.74 -3.34 4.11
N PRO A 96 -7.48 -3.42 4.57
CA PRO A 96 -6.66 -4.61 4.39
C PRO A 96 -7.20 -5.79 5.20
N SER A 97 -7.21 -6.96 4.57
CA SER A 97 -7.35 -8.25 5.25
C SER A 97 -5.98 -8.91 5.37
N LEU A 98 -5.64 -9.42 6.55
CA LEU A 98 -4.35 -10.08 6.76
C LEU A 98 -4.31 -11.44 6.05
N LEU A 99 -3.26 -11.67 5.27
CA LEU A 99 -2.90 -12.98 4.71
C LEU A 99 -1.73 -13.59 5.48
N SER A 100 -1.37 -14.83 5.15
CA SER A 100 -0.14 -15.45 5.64
C SER A 100 1.11 -14.62 5.25
N GLU A 101 2.21 -14.83 5.97
CA GLU A 101 3.52 -14.21 5.67
C GLU A 101 3.55 -12.68 5.75
N SER A 102 2.72 -12.09 6.61
CA SER A 102 2.65 -10.63 6.81
C SER A 102 2.22 -9.84 5.56
N ARG A 103 1.56 -10.50 4.60
CA ARG A 103 0.94 -9.84 3.45
C ARG A 103 -0.46 -9.36 3.79
N SER A 104 -0.91 -8.32 3.10
CA SER A 104 -2.26 -7.76 3.21
C SER A 104 -2.95 -7.84 1.87
N LEU A 105 -4.21 -8.30 1.87
CA LEU A 105 -5.10 -8.31 0.73
C LEU A 105 -6.00 -7.08 0.77
N TYR A 106 -6.07 -6.37 -0.35
CA TYR A 106 -7.03 -5.30 -0.60
C TYR A 106 -7.94 -5.70 -1.75
N SER A 107 -9.18 -5.23 -1.72
CA SER A 107 -10.10 -5.27 -2.85
C SER A 107 -10.30 -3.85 -3.36
N LEU A 108 -10.15 -3.66 -4.66
CA LEU A 108 -10.49 -2.40 -5.33
C LEU A 108 -11.73 -2.65 -6.18
N ILE A 109 -12.82 -1.92 -5.90
CA ILE A 109 -14.11 -2.11 -6.56
C ILE A 109 -14.55 -0.80 -7.19
N GLY A 110 -14.76 -0.81 -8.50
CA GLY A 110 -15.34 0.29 -9.26
C GLY A 110 -16.86 0.21 -9.34
N ASP A 111 -17.51 1.36 -9.45
CA ASP A 111 -18.97 1.51 -9.56
C ASP A 111 -19.63 0.83 -10.78
N ARG A 112 -18.83 0.42 -11.78
CA ARG A 112 -19.28 -0.21 -13.04
C ARG A 112 -18.80 -1.65 -13.23
N GLY A 113 -18.64 -2.40 -12.14
CA GLY A 113 -18.33 -3.83 -12.20
C GLY A 113 -16.85 -4.16 -12.10
N PHE A 114 -15.95 -3.20 -12.39
CA PHE A 114 -14.52 -3.37 -12.19
C PHE A 114 -14.23 -3.88 -10.77
N SER A 115 -13.50 -4.99 -10.66
CA SER A 115 -12.98 -5.46 -9.38
C SER A 115 -11.58 -6.01 -9.54
N ALA A 116 -10.73 -5.79 -8.55
CA ALA A 116 -9.39 -6.35 -8.48
C ALA A 116 -9.02 -6.72 -7.05
N GLN A 117 -8.14 -7.71 -6.94
CA GLN A 117 -7.51 -8.13 -5.69
C GLN A 117 -6.03 -7.79 -5.73
N ILE A 118 -5.55 -7.15 -4.67
CA ILE A 118 -4.21 -6.58 -4.59
C ILE A 118 -3.53 -7.10 -3.33
N VAL A 119 -2.33 -7.66 -3.45
CA VAL A 119 -1.61 -8.24 -2.31
C VAL A 119 -0.26 -7.54 -2.12
N THR A 120 -0.01 -7.10 -0.89
CA THR A 120 1.24 -6.43 -0.54
C THR A 120 2.45 -7.37 -0.51
N GLY A 121 3.64 -6.76 -0.54
CA GLY A 121 4.92 -7.44 -0.45
C GLY A 121 5.58 -7.61 -1.81
N GLU A 122 6.67 -8.38 -1.82
CA GLU A 122 7.43 -8.66 -3.02
C GLU A 122 6.59 -9.46 -4.04
N PRO A 123 6.77 -9.23 -5.36
CA PRO A 123 6.12 -10.04 -6.39
C PRO A 123 6.46 -11.53 -6.27
N THR A 124 7.70 -11.84 -5.91
CA THR A 124 8.13 -13.22 -5.65
C THR A 124 7.40 -13.80 -4.45
N GLY A 125 6.77 -14.97 -4.60
CA GLY A 125 5.97 -15.60 -3.56
C GLY A 125 4.59 -14.96 -3.36
N HIS A 126 4.16 -14.06 -4.26
CA HIS A 126 2.80 -13.54 -4.24
C HIS A 126 1.80 -14.67 -4.55
N PRO A 127 0.71 -14.83 -3.78
CA PRO A 127 -0.22 -15.95 -3.91
C PRO A 127 -0.87 -16.04 -5.30
N ASP A 128 -1.26 -14.89 -5.87
CA ASP A 128 -2.00 -14.87 -7.14
C ASP A 128 -1.12 -14.76 -8.39
N ILE A 129 0.03 -14.08 -8.33
CA ILE A 129 0.86 -13.81 -9.52
C ILE A 129 2.18 -14.60 -9.55
N GLY A 130 2.57 -15.23 -8.44
CA GLY A 130 3.95 -15.67 -8.19
C GLY A 130 4.53 -16.71 -9.16
N GLN A 131 3.70 -17.38 -9.97
CA GLN A 131 4.15 -18.34 -10.98
C GLN A 131 4.29 -17.73 -12.38
N ARG A 132 3.99 -16.44 -12.57
CA ARG A 132 4.15 -15.76 -13.86
C ARG A 132 5.63 -15.53 -14.15
N GLU A 133 6.04 -15.74 -15.39
CA GLU A 133 7.46 -15.67 -15.79
C GLU A 133 8.09 -14.30 -15.52
N ILE A 134 7.30 -13.24 -15.63
CA ILE A 134 7.71 -11.85 -15.43
C ILE A 134 7.95 -11.46 -13.97
N VAL A 135 7.57 -12.27 -12.98
CA VAL A 135 7.58 -11.92 -11.55
C VAL A 135 8.94 -11.43 -11.06
N THR A 136 10.02 -12.07 -11.50
CA THR A 136 11.39 -11.71 -11.12
C THR A 136 11.85 -10.38 -11.70
N SER A 137 11.16 -9.89 -12.72
CA SER A 137 11.44 -8.63 -13.42
C SER A 137 10.49 -7.51 -13.03
N LEU A 138 9.51 -7.78 -12.16
CA LEU A 138 8.57 -6.78 -11.67
C LEU A 138 9.25 -5.81 -10.71
N SER A 139 8.90 -4.54 -10.83
CA SER A 139 9.46 -3.48 -9.99
C SER A 139 8.83 -3.49 -8.60
N ALA A 140 9.64 -3.43 -7.56
CA ALA A 140 9.16 -3.18 -6.20
C ALA A 140 8.44 -1.83 -6.05
N SER A 141 8.50 -0.90 -7.02
CA SER A 141 7.78 0.38 -6.92
C SER A 141 6.25 0.29 -7.02
N TYR A 142 5.70 -0.91 -7.25
CA TYR A 142 4.27 -1.19 -7.30
C TYR A 142 3.88 -2.27 -6.28
N ILE A 143 2.62 -2.25 -5.86
CA ILE A 143 1.95 -3.39 -5.23
C ILE A 143 1.10 -4.06 -6.30
N TYR A 144 1.21 -5.37 -6.45
CA TYR A 144 0.60 -6.06 -7.56
C TYR A 144 -0.71 -6.76 -7.19
N GLY A 145 -1.49 -7.04 -8.22
CA GLY A 145 -2.78 -7.68 -8.08
C GLY A 145 -3.32 -8.16 -9.42
N LEU A 146 -4.45 -8.83 -9.37
CA LEU A 146 -5.18 -9.28 -10.54
C LEU A 146 -6.57 -8.68 -10.58
N ILE A 147 -7.04 -8.41 -11.78
CA ILE A 147 -8.44 -8.11 -12.04
C ILE A 147 -9.25 -9.39 -11.84
N THR A 148 -10.36 -9.28 -11.11
CA THR A 148 -11.22 -10.41 -10.73
C THR A 148 -12.60 -10.35 -11.36
N ASP A 149 -12.96 -9.27 -12.05
CA ASP A 149 -14.25 -9.15 -12.73
C ASP A 149 -14.26 -9.94 -14.05
N GLN A 150 -15.35 -10.70 -14.28
CA GLN A 150 -15.61 -11.48 -15.49
C GLN A 150 -16.50 -10.73 -16.50
N GLN A 151 -17.11 -9.60 -16.12
CA GLN A 151 -17.97 -8.82 -17.00
C GLN A 151 -17.21 -7.73 -17.75
N VAL A 152 -17.75 -7.37 -18.91
CA VAL A 152 -17.14 -6.55 -19.96
C VAL A 152 -16.45 -5.31 -19.38
N GLY A 153 -15.12 -5.30 -19.49
CA GLY A 153 -14.19 -4.44 -18.78
C GLY A 153 -14.70 -3.03 -18.49
N GLY A 154 -14.82 -2.75 -17.19
CA GLY A 154 -14.92 -1.39 -16.69
C GLY A 154 -13.65 -0.63 -17.08
N ASN A 155 -13.70 0.04 -18.23
CA ASN A 155 -12.61 0.88 -18.70
C ASN A 155 -12.32 1.95 -17.63
N LEU A 156 -11.07 2.07 -17.19
CA LEU A 156 -10.62 3.05 -16.19
C LEU A 156 -10.29 4.42 -16.80
N ASP A 157 -10.25 4.56 -18.14
CA ASP A 157 -9.96 5.81 -18.87
C ASP A 157 -11.17 6.34 -19.67
N GLY A 158 -12.23 5.54 -19.87
CA GLY A 158 -13.43 6.01 -20.58
C GLY A 158 -13.22 6.35 -22.06
N ARG A 159 -11.99 6.19 -22.57
CA ARG A 159 -11.61 6.21 -23.97
C ARG A 159 -11.69 4.77 -24.48
N GLY A 160 -12.79 4.47 -25.17
CA GLY A 160 -13.29 3.11 -25.42
C GLY A 160 -12.50 2.22 -26.38
N GLU A 161 -11.19 2.02 -26.19
CA GLU A 161 -10.40 1.07 -27.00
C GLU A 161 -9.78 -0.07 -26.20
N PHE A 162 -9.61 0.06 -24.88
CA PHE A 162 -8.98 -0.96 -24.04
C PHE A 162 -9.93 -1.43 -22.94
N PHE A 163 -10.23 -2.73 -22.96
CA PHE A 163 -11.00 -3.39 -21.93
C PHE A 163 -10.03 -4.07 -20.98
N TRP A 164 -10.16 -3.75 -19.70
CA TRP A 164 -9.43 -4.40 -18.63
C TRP A 164 -10.19 -5.68 -18.28
N HIS A 165 -9.52 -6.83 -18.35
CA HIS A 165 -10.11 -8.17 -18.29
C HIS A 165 -9.69 -8.96 -17.06
N GLU A 166 -10.50 -9.94 -16.67
CA GLU A 166 -10.16 -10.93 -15.65
C GLU A 166 -8.75 -11.49 -15.86
N ASN A 167 -8.04 -11.72 -14.74
CA ASN A 167 -6.71 -12.32 -14.71
C ASN A 167 -5.62 -11.46 -15.38
N GLN A 168 -5.90 -10.21 -15.77
CA GLN A 168 -4.84 -9.28 -16.14
C GLN A 168 -4.12 -8.74 -14.90
N LEU A 169 -2.80 -8.61 -15.02
CA LEU A 169 -1.92 -8.08 -13.99
C LEU A 169 -2.05 -6.56 -13.92
N ILE A 170 -2.26 -6.07 -12.70
CA ILE A 170 -2.22 -4.65 -12.38
C ILE A 170 -1.17 -4.38 -11.30
N GLY A 171 -0.65 -3.16 -11.32
CA GLY A 171 0.20 -2.60 -10.27
C GLY A 171 -0.40 -1.30 -9.76
N LEU A 172 -0.42 -1.16 -8.44
CA LEU A 172 -0.91 0.02 -7.74
C LEU A 172 0.26 0.78 -7.12
N ARG A 173 0.17 2.11 -7.13
CA ARG A 173 1.11 3.00 -6.45
C ARG A 173 0.38 4.17 -5.80
N GLN A 174 0.44 4.25 -4.48
CA GLN A 174 -0.07 5.37 -3.71
C GLN A 174 0.92 6.53 -3.70
N THR A 175 0.43 7.76 -3.83
CA THR A 175 1.19 9.00 -3.61
C THR A 175 0.27 10.05 -2.99
N SER A 176 0.42 10.29 -1.68
CA SER A 176 -0.52 11.12 -0.89
C SER A 176 -1.97 10.67 -1.13
N ASP A 177 -2.83 11.54 -1.65
CA ASP A 177 -4.24 11.29 -1.93
C ASP A 177 -4.50 10.79 -3.35
N THR A 178 -3.44 10.36 -4.05
CA THR A 178 -3.54 9.84 -5.41
C THR A 178 -3.18 8.36 -5.43
N LEU A 179 -4.05 7.55 -6.04
CA LEU A 179 -3.81 6.15 -6.33
C LEU A 179 -3.62 5.97 -7.83
N SER A 180 -2.40 5.63 -8.26
CA SER A 180 -2.14 5.21 -9.64
C SER A 180 -2.42 3.73 -9.79
N ILE A 181 -3.18 3.36 -10.82
CA ILE A 181 -3.44 1.97 -11.19
C ILE A 181 -2.90 1.77 -12.60
N THR A 182 -2.09 0.75 -12.77
CA THR A 182 -1.38 0.49 -14.02
C THR A 182 -1.61 -0.95 -14.45
N LEU A 183 -1.95 -1.16 -15.71
CA LEU A 183 -2.03 -2.46 -16.36
C LEU A 183 -0.62 -2.90 -16.81
N PHE A 184 -0.29 -4.15 -16.53
CA PHE A 184 0.94 -4.82 -16.96
C PHE A 184 0.66 -5.99 -17.90
N SER A 185 -0.60 -6.23 -18.27
CA SER A 185 -0.98 -7.20 -19.29
C SER A 185 -1.50 -6.50 -20.54
N LYS A 186 -1.34 -7.14 -21.69
CA LYS A 186 -2.00 -6.72 -22.93
C LYS A 186 -2.38 -7.96 -23.70
N GLU A 187 -3.65 -8.03 -24.11
CA GLU A 187 -4.23 -9.23 -24.73
C GLU A 187 -4.06 -10.45 -23.81
N SER A 188 -3.08 -11.31 -24.09
CA SER A 188 -2.79 -12.55 -23.38
C SER A 188 -1.42 -12.56 -22.69
N ASP A 189 -0.63 -11.50 -22.89
CA ASP A 189 0.77 -11.44 -22.47
C ASP A 189 0.95 -10.50 -21.28
N ASP A 190 1.89 -10.86 -20.40
CA ASP A 190 2.32 -10.03 -19.29
C ASP A 190 3.66 -9.34 -19.61
N PHE A 191 3.80 -8.13 -19.10
CA PHE A 191 4.96 -7.27 -19.32
C PHE A 191 5.53 -6.83 -17.97
N SER A 192 6.85 -6.70 -17.89
CA SER A 192 7.51 -6.13 -16.70
C SER A 192 7.41 -4.61 -16.61
N THR A 193 6.94 -3.96 -17.68
CA THR A 193 6.77 -2.51 -17.78
C THR A 193 5.29 -2.13 -17.88
N PRO A 194 4.89 -0.99 -17.29
CA PRO A 194 3.56 -0.39 -17.47
C PRO A 194 3.11 -0.34 -18.94
N GLN A 195 1.89 -0.77 -19.22
CA GLN A 195 1.28 -0.70 -20.56
C GLN A 195 0.28 0.45 -20.64
N GLU A 196 -0.62 0.52 -19.66
CA GLU A 196 -1.70 1.49 -19.57
C GLU A 196 -1.94 1.83 -18.10
N GLY A 197 -2.57 2.95 -17.79
CA GLY A 197 -2.93 3.25 -16.41
C GLY A 197 -3.91 4.39 -16.27
N ALA A 198 -4.44 4.49 -15.06
CA ALA A 198 -5.33 5.55 -14.64
C ALA A 198 -4.85 6.12 -13.30
N VAL A 199 -5.25 7.36 -13.07
CA VAL A 199 -4.94 8.10 -11.84
C VAL A 199 -6.26 8.37 -11.14
N LEU A 200 -6.37 7.91 -9.90
CA LEU A 200 -7.52 8.14 -9.06
C LEU A 200 -7.16 9.12 -7.93
N HIS A 201 -8.08 10.03 -7.64
CA HIS A 201 -7.95 11.00 -6.56
C HIS A 201 -8.88 10.64 -5.42
N ARG A 202 -8.38 10.66 -4.19
CA ARG A 202 -9.17 10.38 -2.99
C ARG A 202 -10.29 11.41 -2.88
N VAL A 203 -11.45 10.92 -2.48
CA VAL A 203 -12.61 11.74 -2.15
C VAL A 203 -12.61 11.90 -0.64
N GLU A 204 -12.55 13.14 -0.15
CA GLU A 204 -12.74 13.43 1.26
C GLU A 204 -14.23 13.25 1.60
N GLU A 205 -14.54 12.53 2.68
CA GLU A 205 -15.90 12.51 3.23
C GLU A 205 -16.19 13.89 3.86
N GLU A 206 -17.25 14.56 3.41
CA GLU A 206 -17.78 15.79 4.04
C GLU A 206 -18.45 15.53 5.40
#